data_AF-U5EVR1-F1
#
_entry.id   AF-U5EVR1-F1
#
_cell.length_a   1.000
_cell.length_b   1.000
_cell.length_c   1.000
_cell.angle_alpha   90.00
_cell.angle_beta   90.00
_cell.angle_gamma   90.00
#
_symmetry.space_group_name_H-M   'P 1'
#
loop_
_entity.id
_entity.type
_entity.pdbx_description
1 polymer ?
#
loop_
_entity_poly.entity_id
_entity_poly.type
_entity_poly.pdbx_seq_one_letter_code
_entity_poly.pdbx_strand_id
1 'polypeptide(L)'
;SRSKPTLEDYIIDMETRPPDDGTSGPKDVWAQLHQKEADLLLAAELGKALLEKNEELKKQQEKLVDDYNIKIEKLEQERHILKRQLEITTSENEAIILELQADIKHLRNKLDIQEQQMRQTEREKNALIEELTAQNTRLSNELQKSNLSEMQLTAQLQEIKDQCNRRNMSIQDHVNSLDSLKNELRFILEKKNDLENRLHYSLSEKESLSIALSEASERIHMLERSTREQDTKFKMTIQTLDRLERENGTLSERLESFDSQRSLSDMHSSSLQQEMNCEYEDMNTNSKDERYFNFYKEAQSVYKQLKTLCQTLNSTHHDDDSGLHSDISLSSIENTSTSSPQQEANNESKFARGMLSSSADELVHIIMNMDALQFKTMFEQTRSMLLDQEDELKKKQDAIMQLESKLSVNEIELRSAIEERNQARDDASHSSLALDETVQQARKDRDLAVERRTKAEVELAKNRVELMQANSQLLEAIQQKVELLQQLEQWQIDMHELIEEQMKNKLNETSTKMQSPSKQQTSSSSTSTNRRSRLLDIFLR
;
A
#
# COMPACT_ATOMS: atom_id res chain seq x y z
N SER A 1 -71.31 103.20 62.68
CA SER A 1 -72.28 102.42 61.87
C SER A 1 -72.88 101.36 62.78
N ARG A 2 -74.11 101.57 63.27
CA ARG A 2 -74.84 100.48 63.96
C ARG A 2 -74.97 99.32 62.98
N SER A 3 -74.47 98.15 63.34
CA SER A 3 -74.69 96.93 62.57
C SER A 3 -76.19 96.79 62.34
N LYS A 4 -76.59 96.54 61.09
CA LYS A 4 -77.98 96.19 60.81
C LYS A 4 -78.32 94.96 61.66
N PRO A 5 -79.49 94.90 62.31
CA PRO A 5 -79.89 93.71 63.06
C PRO A 5 -79.86 92.51 62.13
N THR A 6 -79.27 91.42 62.60
CA THR A 6 -79.16 90.18 61.83
C THR A 6 -80.52 89.47 61.80
N LEU A 7 -80.69 88.52 60.87
CA LEU A 7 -81.89 87.70 60.82
C LEU A 7 -82.17 87.02 62.18
N GLU A 8 -81.11 86.60 62.87
CA GLU A 8 -81.17 86.02 64.21
C GLU A 8 -81.68 87.02 65.25
N ASP A 9 -81.27 88.29 65.16
CA ASP A 9 -81.75 89.36 66.06
C ASP A 9 -83.26 89.62 65.87
N TYR A 10 -83.78 89.63 64.64
CA TYR A 10 -85.22 89.80 64.38
C TYR A 10 -86.06 88.57 64.78
N ILE A 11 -85.49 87.37 64.72
CA ILE A 11 -86.14 86.14 65.20
C ILE A 11 -86.25 86.20 66.73
N ILE A 12 -85.18 86.61 67.42
CA ILE A 12 -85.16 86.76 68.88
C ILE A 12 -86.14 87.85 69.35
N ASP A 13 -86.21 88.99 68.66
CA ASP A 13 -87.16 90.06 69.00
C ASP A 13 -88.63 89.64 68.78
N MET A 14 -88.90 88.74 67.83
CA MET A 14 -90.22 88.14 67.64
C MET A 14 -90.54 87.06 68.70
N GLU A 15 -89.57 86.22 69.07
CA GLU A 15 -89.76 85.14 70.06
C GLU A 15 -89.88 85.63 71.50
N THR A 16 -89.26 86.77 71.84
CA THR A 16 -89.23 87.32 73.20
C THR A 16 -90.45 88.18 73.56
N ARG A 17 -91.42 88.33 72.64
CA ARG A 17 -92.60 89.18 72.84
C ARG A 17 -93.74 88.42 73.54
N PRO A 18 -94.36 88.98 74.59
CA PRO A 18 -95.41 88.30 75.37
C PRO A 18 -96.69 88.07 74.54
N PRO A 19 -97.39 86.93 74.73
CA PRO A 19 -98.63 86.63 74.02
C PRO A 19 -99.73 87.64 74.39
N ASP A 20 -100.52 88.02 73.39
CA ASP A 20 -101.60 89.00 73.48
C ASP A 20 -102.80 88.39 74.26
N ASP A 21 -102.79 88.50 75.59
CA ASP A 21 -103.94 88.16 76.44
C ASP A 21 -105.03 89.23 76.24
N GLY A 22 -106.01 88.91 75.40
CA GLY A 22 -107.10 89.80 74.94
C GLY A 22 -108.09 90.30 76.00
N THR A 23 -107.65 90.72 77.18
CA THR A 23 -108.51 91.18 78.29
C THR A 23 -107.92 92.37 79.06
N SER A 24 -108.06 93.61 78.58
CA SER A 24 -108.11 94.81 79.45
C SER A 24 -108.61 96.10 78.75
N GLY A 25 -109.80 96.56 79.14
CA GLY A 25 -110.25 97.97 79.31
C GLY A 25 -110.18 99.02 78.15
N PRO A 26 -111.16 99.94 78.04
CA PRO A 26 -111.26 100.98 76.98
C PRO A 26 -110.26 102.17 77.13
N LYS A 27 -109.15 101.95 77.82
CA LYS A 27 -107.93 102.76 77.86
C LYS A 27 -106.81 101.73 77.69
N ASP A 28 -106.56 101.23 76.48
CA ASP A 28 -105.53 101.83 75.62
C ASP A 28 -105.55 101.21 74.20
N VAL A 29 -106.62 101.45 73.44
CA VAL A 29 -106.74 100.99 72.03
C VAL A 29 -105.57 101.54 71.18
N TRP A 30 -105.03 102.70 71.56
CA TRP A 30 -103.86 103.32 70.94
C TRP A 30 -102.56 102.55 71.22
N ALA A 31 -102.31 102.10 72.46
CA ALA A 31 -101.15 101.25 72.74
C ALA A 31 -101.24 99.88 72.05
N GLN A 32 -102.43 99.28 71.97
CA GLN A 32 -102.62 98.04 71.22
C GLN A 32 -102.39 98.24 69.71
N LEU A 33 -102.89 99.32 69.13
CA LEU A 33 -102.65 99.65 67.73
C LEU A 33 -101.16 99.89 67.47
N HIS A 34 -100.47 100.67 68.32
CA HIS A 34 -99.03 100.87 68.22
C HIS A 34 -98.22 99.59 68.42
N GLN A 35 -98.65 98.68 69.29
CA GLN A 35 -98.04 97.36 69.44
C GLN A 35 -98.18 96.54 68.16
N LYS A 36 -99.39 96.49 67.58
CA LYS A 36 -99.65 95.78 66.31
C LYS A 36 -98.94 96.42 65.12
N GLU A 37 -98.81 97.74 65.07
CA GLU A 37 -98.00 98.46 64.08
C GLU A 37 -96.52 98.10 64.24
N ALA A 38 -96.00 98.04 65.46
CA ALA A 38 -94.64 97.60 65.74
C ALA A 38 -94.41 96.12 65.39
N ASP A 39 -95.39 95.24 65.62
CA ASP A 39 -95.34 93.83 65.20
C ASP A 39 -95.37 93.69 63.67
N LEU A 40 -96.21 94.46 62.99
CA LEU A 40 -96.26 94.47 61.52
C LEU A 40 -94.96 94.98 60.91
N LEU A 41 -94.37 96.03 61.49
CA LEU A 41 -93.06 96.53 61.08
C LEU A 41 -91.96 95.49 61.33
N LEU A 42 -91.94 94.86 62.51
CA LEU A 42 -90.97 93.82 62.84
C LEU A 42 -91.11 92.59 61.93
N ALA A 43 -92.33 92.14 61.65
CA ALA A 43 -92.58 91.04 60.71
C ALA A 43 -92.18 91.39 59.27
N ALA A 44 -92.38 92.64 58.84
CA ALA A 44 -91.90 93.13 57.55
C ALA A 44 -90.37 93.23 57.48
N GLU A 45 -89.72 93.65 58.57
CA GLU A 45 -88.25 93.70 58.70
C GLU A 45 -87.65 92.28 58.73
N LEU A 46 -88.27 91.34 59.45
CA LEU A 46 -87.92 89.92 59.44
C LEU A 46 -88.10 89.31 58.04
N GLY A 47 -89.23 89.58 57.38
CA GLY A 47 -89.50 89.14 56.01
C GLY A 47 -88.47 89.69 55.02
N LYS A 48 -88.05 90.95 55.19
CA LYS A 48 -86.97 91.55 54.41
C LYS A 48 -85.61 90.91 54.69
N ALA A 49 -85.28 90.61 55.95
CA ALA A 49 -84.05 89.92 56.32
C ALA A 49 -84.02 88.48 55.78
N LEU A 50 -85.16 87.77 55.79
CA LEU A 50 -85.31 86.45 55.18
C LEU A 50 -85.16 86.50 53.66
N LEU A 51 -85.73 87.50 53.00
CA LEU A 51 -85.57 87.71 51.56
C LEU A 51 -84.11 88.02 51.21
N GLU A 52 -83.44 88.90 51.96
CA GLU A 52 -82.01 89.22 51.75
C GLU A 52 -81.14 87.98 51.94
N LYS A 53 -81.41 87.15 52.96
CA LYS A 53 -80.72 85.86 53.17
C LYS A 53 -80.99 84.85 52.06
N ASN A 54 -82.22 84.74 51.59
CA ASN A 54 -82.56 83.89 50.44
C ASN A 54 -81.90 84.37 49.15
N GLU A 55 -81.80 85.69 48.93
CA GLU A 55 -81.05 86.27 47.82
C GLU A 55 -79.54 86.02 47.92
N GLU A 56 -78.96 86.12 49.13
CA GLU A 56 -77.56 85.75 49.40
C GLU A 56 -77.31 84.26 49.10
N LEU A 57 -78.17 83.37 49.61
CA LEU A 57 -78.10 81.93 49.35
C LEU A 57 -78.24 81.63 47.86
N LYS A 58 -79.15 82.31 47.15
CA LYS A 58 -79.32 82.17 45.71
C LYS A 58 -78.07 82.62 44.95
N LYS A 59 -77.47 83.75 45.31
CA LYS A 59 -76.19 84.21 44.72
C LYS A 59 -75.05 83.23 45.00
N GLN A 60 -75.01 82.64 46.19
CA GLN A 60 -74.02 81.61 46.52
C GLN A 60 -74.25 80.34 45.69
N GLN A 61 -75.50 79.90 45.53
CA GLN A 61 -75.86 78.78 44.66
C GLN A 61 -75.47 79.05 43.21
N GLU A 62 -75.76 80.24 42.67
CA GLU A 62 -75.38 80.64 41.31
C GLU A 62 -73.85 80.60 41.12
N LYS A 63 -73.07 81.14 42.05
CA LYS A 63 -71.60 81.05 42.01
C LYS A 63 -71.10 79.60 42.02
N LEU A 64 -71.71 78.76 42.85
CA LEU A 64 -71.34 77.36 42.98
C LEU A 64 -71.67 76.58 41.70
N VAL A 65 -72.81 76.90 41.07
CA VAL A 65 -73.20 76.38 39.75
C VAL A 65 -72.19 76.82 38.69
N ASP A 66 -71.79 78.09 38.67
CA ASP A 66 -70.79 78.61 37.72
C ASP A 66 -69.42 77.94 37.91
N ASP A 67 -68.97 77.76 39.15
CA ASP A 67 -67.72 77.06 39.47
C ASP A 67 -67.76 75.60 39.02
N TYR A 68 -68.89 74.91 39.24
CA TYR A 68 -69.09 73.54 38.74
C TYR A 68 -69.15 73.49 37.22
N ASN A 69 -69.79 74.44 36.55
CA ASN A 69 -69.82 74.53 35.09
C ASN A 69 -68.40 74.69 34.53
N ILE A 70 -67.59 75.60 35.07
CA ILE A 70 -66.19 75.78 34.67
C ILE A 70 -65.39 74.49 34.91
N LYS A 71 -65.63 73.78 36.01
CA LYS A 71 -64.93 72.52 36.29
C LYS A 71 -65.34 71.43 35.30
N ILE A 72 -66.62 71.34 34.93
CA ILE A 72 -67.13 70.42 33.91
C ILE A 72 -66.47 70.74 32.56
N GLU A 73 -66.46 71.99 32.13
CA GLU A 73 -65.83 72.41 30.87
C GLU A 73 -64.34 72.02 30.83
N LYS A 74 -63.58 72.25 31.91
CA LYS A 74 -62.18 71.84 32.01
C LYS A 74 -62.01 70.33 31.88
N LEU A 75 -62.85 69.54 32.57
CA LEU A 75 -62.81 68.09 32.49
C LEU A 75 -63.19 67.58 31.09
N GLU A 76 -64.13 68.24 30.42
CA GLU A 76 -64.49 67.92 29.04
C GLU A 76 -63.34 68.22 28.08
N GLN A 77 -62.68 69.38 28.22
CA GLN A 77 -61.48 69.73 27.45
C GLN A 77 -60.36 68.71 27.67
N GLU A 78 -60.03 68.38 28.93
CA GLU A 78 -59.04 67.36 29.28
C GLU A 78 -59.40 66.00 28.67
N ARG A 79 -60.66 65.59 28.76
CA ARG A 79 -61.16 64.37 28.13
C ARG A 79 -60.96 64.38 26.61
N HIS A 80 -61.26 65.48 25.93
CA HIS A 80 -61.08 65.59 24.48
C HIS A 80 -59.60 65.56 24.08
N ILE A 81 -58.73 66.22 24.85
CA ILE A 81 -57.27 66.19 24.63
C ILE A 81 -56.74 64.76 24.83
N LEU A 82 -57.11 64.10 25.93
CA LEU A 82 -56.67 62.73 26.22
C LEU A 82 -57.15 61.74 25.17
N LYS A 83 -58.40 61.86 24.69
CA LYS A 83 -58.90 61.03 23.58
C LYS A 83 -58.08 61.21 22.32
N ARG A 84 -57.79 62.46 21.93
CA ARG A 84 -56.96 62.75 20.76
C ARG A 84 -55.53 62.24 20.92
N GLN A 85 -54.94 62.40 22.09
CA GLN A 85 -53.61 61.86 22.37
C GLN A 85 -53.60 60.33 22.27
N LEU A 86 -54.62 59.66 22.82
CA LEU A 86 -54.78 58.21 22.68
C LEU A 86 -54.89 57.83 21.20
N GLU A 87 -55.75 58.48 20.42
CA GLU A 87 -55.91 58.23 18.98
C GLU A 87 -54.60 58.38 18.19
N ILE A 88 -53.80 59.42 18.50
CA ILE A 88 -52.49 59.62 17.87
C ILE A 88 -51.56 58.45 18.23
N THR A 89 -51.41 58.13 19.52
CA THR A 89 -50.54 57.02 19.94
C THR A 89 -51.00 55.67 19.38
N THR A 90 -52.30 55.44 19.24
CA THR A 90 -52.82 54.22 18.60
C THR A 90 -52.47 54.18 17.13
N SER A 91 -52.58 55.31 16.40
CA SER A 91 -52.22 55.37 14.98
C SER A 91 -50.72 55.18 14.73
N GLU A 92 -49.87 55.71 15.61
CA GLU A 92 -48.42 55.52 15.56
C GLU A 92 -48.06 54.04 15.83
N ASN A 93 -48.69 53.43 16.83
CA ASN A 93 -48.51 52.01 17.12
C ASN A 93 -48.99 51.13 15.96
N GLU A 94 -50.12 51.45 15.33
CA GLU A 94 -50.61 50.75 14.14
C GLU A 94 -49.64 50.87 12.96
N ALA A 95 -49.04 52.05 12.74
CA ALA A 95 -48.02 52.24 11.72
C ALA A 95 -46.77 51.38 11.98
N ILE A 96 -46.25 51.37 13.21
CA ILE A 96 -45.11 50.53 13.60
C ILE A 96 -45.44 49.05 13.41
N ILE A 97 -46.65 48.61 13.79
CA ILE A 97 -47.10 47.23 13.58
C ILE A 97 -47.10 46.88 12.10
N LEU A 98 -47.58 47.78 11.22
CA LEU A 98 -47.59 47.54 9.77
C LEU A 98 -46.17 47.45 9.19
N GLU A 99 -45.24 48.30 9.62
CA GLU A 99 -43.83 48.24 9.23
C GLU A 99 -43.20 46.91 9.64
N LEU A 100 -43.34 46.52 10.92
CA LEU A 100 -42.84 45.24 11.42
C LEU A 100 -43.47 44.04 10.69
N GLN A 101 -44.77 44.11 10.37
CA GLN A 101 -45.43 43.08 9.58
C GLN A 101 -44.86 43.00 8.15
N ALA A 102 -44.53 44.14 7.54
CA ALA A 102 -43.88 44.19 6.22
C ALA A 102 -42.47 43.60 6.27
N ASP A 103 -41.69 43.93 7.31
CA ASP A 103 -40.35 43.39 7.52
C ASP A 103 -40.38 41.88 7.73
N ILE A 104 -41.31 41.37 8.55
CA ILE A 104 -41.50 39.92 8.75
C ILE A 104 -41.82 39.24 7.42
N LYS A 105 -42.72 39.82 6.60
CA LYS A 105 -43.07 39.26 5.27
C LYS A 105 -41.86 39.25 4.34
N HIS A 106 -41.09 40.33 4.31
CA HIS A 106 -39.90 40.44 3.48
C HIS A 106 -38.80 39.47 3.91
N LEU A 107 -38.57 39.30 5.23
CA LEU A 107 -37.61 38.33 5.75
C LEU A 107 -38.04 36.89 5.46
N ARG A 108 -39.35 36.57 5.57
CA ARG A 108 -39.88 35.27 5.17
C ARG A 108 -39.65 34.99 3.68
N ASN A 109 -39.96 35.94 2.81
CA ASN A 109 -39.71 35.80 1.37
C ASN A 109 -38.22 35.61 1.06
N LYS A 110 -37.33 36.35 1.74
CA LYS A 110 -35.88 36.18 1.59
C LYS A 110 -35.41 34.79 2.04
N LEU A 111 -35.94 34.30 3.16
CA LEU A 111 -35.66 32.95 3.65
C LEU A 111 -36.12 31.90 2.63
N ASP A 112 -37.34 32.01 2.11
CA ASP A 112 -37.88 31.08 1.12
C ASP A 112 -37.04 31.06 -0.17
N ILE A 113 -36.60 32.21 -0.66
CA ILE A 113 -35.72 32.31 -1.83
C ILE A 113 -34.36 31.66 -1.53
N GLN A 114 -33.77 31.91 -0.36
CA GLN A 114 -32.51 31.28 0.03
C GLN A 114 -32.66 29.76 0.17
N GLU A 115 -33.73 29.26 0.77
CA GLU A 115 -34.00 27.82 0.84
C GLU A 115 -34.15 27.18 -0.55
N GLN A 116 -34.84 27.86 -1.47
CA GLN A 116 -34.97 27.38 -2.84
C GLN A 116 -33.62 27.34 -3.57
N GLN A 117 -32.80 28.38 -3.41
CA GLN A 117 -31.44 28.42 -3.95
C GLN A 117 -30.57 27.31 -3.37
N MET A 118 -30.60 27.10 -2.05
CA MET A 118 -29.89 26.03 -1.38
C MET A 118 -30.30 24.66 -1.94
N ARG A 119 -31.61 24.37 -2.00
CA ARG A 119 -32.13 23.12 -2.59
C ARG A 119 -31.72 22.95 -4.05
N GLN A 120 -31.67 24.04 -4.83
CA GLN A 120 -31.23 23.99 -6.21
C GLN A 120 -29.74 23.65 -6.32
N THR A 121 -28.88 24.31 -5.53
CA THR A 121 -27.44 24.00 -5.50
C THR A 121 -27.15 22.59 -5.00
N GLU A 122 -27.95 22.06 -4.06
CA GLU A 122 -27.85 20.68 -3.60
C GLU A 122 -28.21 19.69 -4.71
N ARG A 123 -29.27 19.96 -5.49
CA ARG A 123 -29.61 19.14 -6.67
C ARG A 123 -28.49 19.14 -7.70
N GLU A 124 -27.92 20.30 -8.00
CA GLU A 124 -26.81 20.44 -8.94
C GLU A 124 -25.55 19.72 -8.46
N LYS A 125 -25.22 19.83 -7.17
CA LYS A 125 -24.11 19.08 -6.55
C LYS A 125 -24.34 17.58 -6.62
N ASN A 126 -25.54 17.11 -6.29
CA ASN A 126 -25.88 15.69 -6.36
C ASN A 126 -25.81 15.16 -7.80
N ALA A 127 -26.30 15.92 -8.79
CA ALA A 127 -26.17 15.58 -10.20
C ALA A 127 -24.71 15.47 -10.66
N LEU A 128 -23.84 16.39 -10.22
CA LEU A 128 -22.41 16.32 -10.51
C LEU A 128 -21.75 15.11 -9.84
N ILE A 129 -22.14 14.77 -8.60
CA ILE A 129 -21.65 13.57 -7.91
C ILE A 129 -22.08 12.30 -8.66
N GLU A 130 -23.33 12.22 -9.10
CA GLU A 130 -23.84 11.11 -9.91
C GLU A 130 -23.07 10.98 -11.24
N GLU A 131 -22.78 12.09 -11.91
CA GLU A 131 -21.98 12.07 -13.14
C GLU A 131 -20.54 11.61 -12.89
N LEU A 132 -19.87 12.15 -11.87
CA LEU A 132 -18.49 11.77 -11.53
C LEU A 132 -18.40 10.31 -11.07
N THR A 133 -19.38 9.83 -10.31
CA THR A 133 -19.43 8.41 -9.90
C THR A 133 -19.71 7.49 -11.08
N ALA A 134 -20.58 7.87 -12.02
CA ALA A 134 -20.80 7.13 -13.26
C ALA A 134 -19.53 7.10 -14.15
N GLN A 135 -18.79 8.20 -14.25
CA GLN A 135 -17.53 8.25 -14.98
C GLN A 135 -16.46 7.37 -14.30
N ASN A 136 -16.31 7.44 -12.98
CA ASN A 136 -15.36 6.62 -12.24
C ASN A 136 -15.66 5.12 -12.36
N THR A 137 -16.93 4.72 -12.26
CA THR A 137 -17.33 3.32 -12.46
C THR A 137 -17.07 2.85 -13.89
N ARG A 138 -17.31 3.69 -14.90
CA ARG A 138 -16.97 3.39 -16.29
C ARG A 138 -15.47 3.21 -16.50
N LEU A 139 -14.65 4.15 -16.02
CA LEU A 139 -13.19 4.06 -16.13
C LEU A 139 -12.65 2.84 -15.39
N SER A 140 -13.18 2.53 -14.20
CA SER A 140 -12.83 1.32 -13.45
C SER A 140 -13.15 0.04 -14.24
N ASN A 141 -14.31 -0.02 -14.89
CA ASN A 141 -14.69 -1.14 -15.76
C ASN A 141 -13.80 -1.25 -17.00
N GLU A 142 -13.41 -0.12 -17.63
CA GLU A 142 -12.49 -0.10 -18.76
C GLU A 142 -11.08 -0.56 -18.34
N LEU A 143 -10.60 -0.13 -17.18
CA LEU A 143 -9.33 -0.59 -16.60
C LEU A 143 -9.37 -2.09 -16.30
N GLN A 144 -10.45 -2.60 -15.71
CA GLN A 144 -10.62 -4.02 -15.43
C GLN A 144 -10.61 -4.85 -16.73
N LYS A 145 -11.28 -4.38 -17.79
CA LYS A 145 -11.24 -5.03 -19.12
C LYS A 145 -9.83 -5.03 -19.71
N SER A 146 -9.11 -3.91 -19.60
CA SER A 146 -7.71 -3.82 -20.04
C SER A 146 -6.83 -4.81 -19.28
N ASN A 147 -6.95 -4.86 -17.95
CA ASN A 147 -6.21 -5.79 -17.11
C ASN A 147 -6.52 -7.26 -17.47
N LEU A 148 -7.79 -7.62 -17.69
CA LEU A 148 -8.14 -8.97 -18.15
C LEU A 148 -7.50 -9.31 -19.50
N SER A 149 -7.44 -8.36 -20.43
CA SER A 149 -6.76 -8.58 -21.72
C SER A 149 -5.23 -8.70 -21.55
N GLU A 150 -4.63 -7.94 -20.64
CA GLU A 150 -3.21 -8.04 -20.30
C GLU A 150 -2.89 -9.40 -19.64
N MET A 151 -3.74 -9.88 -18.73
CA MET A 151 -3.63 -11.22 -18.15
C MET A 151 -3.71 -12.32 -19.23
N GLN A 152 -4.58 -12.16 -20.23
CA GLN A 152 -4.67 -13.10 -21.34
C GLN A 152 -3.41 -13.08 -22.22
N LEU A 153 -2.89 -11.89 -22.56
CA LEU A 153 -1.68 -11.74 -23.36
C LEU A 153 -0.43 -12.25 -22.62
N THR A 154 -0.32 -12.00 -21.31
CA THR A 154 0.78 -12.51 -20.49
C THR A 154 0.73 -14.03 -20.37
N ALA A 155 -0.46 -14.64 -20.25
CA ALA A 155 -0.62 -16.09 -20.30
C ALA A 155 -0.18 -16.67 -21.65
N GLN A 156 -0.59 -16.05 -22.77
CA GLN A 156 -0.13 -16.45 -24.11
C GLN A 156 1.39 -16.31 -24.28
N LEU A 157 1.98 -15.22 -23.77
CA LEU A 157 3.43 -15.04 -23.78
C LEU A 157 4.14 -16.12 -22.95
N GLN A 158 3.60 -16.50 -21.80
CA GLN A 158 4.14 -17.57 -20.98
C GLN A 158 4.06 -18.92 -21.71
N GLU A 159 2.93 -19.22 -22.36
CA GLU A 159 2.78 -20.43 -23.16
C GLU A 159 3.82 -20.51 -24.29
N ILE A 160 4.02 -19.41 -25.01
CA ILE A 160 5.03 -19.33 -26.09
C ILE A 160 6.44 -19.50 -25.52
N LYS A 161 6.76 -18.87 -24.38
CA LYS A 161 8.04 -19.08 -23.68
C LYS A 161 8.25 -20.54 -23.33
N ASP A 162 7.24 -21.21 -22.78
CA ASP A 162 7.31 -22.63 -22.44
C ASP A 162 7.44 -23.52 -23.67
N GLN A 163 6.80 -23.17 -24.79
CA GLN A 163 7.01 -23.85 -26.08
C GLN A 163 8.45 -23.67 -26.59
N CYS A 164 9.01 -22.46 -26.52
CA CYS A 164 10.40 -22.20 -26.89
C CYS A 164 11.39 -22.94 -25.98
N ASN A 165 11.14 -22.96 -24.67
CA ASN A 165 11.95 -23.69 -23.71
C ASN A 165 11.95 -25.20 -23.98
N ARG A 166 10.77 -25.78 -24.27
CA ARG A 166 10.66 -27.20 -24.67
C ARG A 166 11.43 -27.51 -25.95
N ARG A 167 11.33 -26.64 -26.96
CA ARG A 167 12.13 -26.77 -28.20
C ARG A 167 13.63 -26.66 -27.91
N ASN A 168 14.04 -25.73 -27.04
CA ASN A 168 15.44 -25.54 -26.69
C ASN A 168 16.00 -26.75 -25.94
N MET A 169 15.26 -27.32 -24.97
CA MET A 169 15.60 -28.59 -24.33
C MET A 169 15.73 -29.73 -25.34
N SER A 170 14.77 -29.87 -26.25
CA SER A 170 14.83 -30.90 -27.30
C SER A 170 16.05 -30.74 -28.22
N ILE A 171 16.39 -29.51 -28.61
CA ILE A 171 17.61 -29.22 -29.38
C ILE A 171 18.85 -29.58 -28.56
N GLN A 172 18.88 -29.22 -27.27
CA GLN A 172 19.98 -29.57 -26.38
C GLN A 172 20.16 -31.08 -26.26
N ASP A 173 19.06 -31.85 -26.17
CA ASP A 173 19.10 -33.32 -26.14
C ASP A 173 19.66 -33.90 -27.45
N HIS A 174 19.29 -33.33 -28.60
CA HIS A 174 19.85 -33.71 -29.90
C HIS A 174 21.35 -33.37 -30.00
N VAL A 175 21.77 -32.22 -29.50
CA VAL A 175 23.19 -31.81 -29.46
C VAL A 175 23.98 -32.76 -28.57
N ASN A 176 23.49 -33.08 -27.38
CA ASN A 176 24.13 -34.04 -26.47
C ASN A 176 24.24 -35.43 -27.12
N SER A 177 23.19 -35.88 -27.82
CA SER A 177 23.20 -37.15 -28.56
C SER A 177 24.24 -37.15 -29.69
N LEU A 178 24.35 -36.03 -30.43
CA LEU A 178 25.36 -35.87 -31.47
C LEU A 178 26.78 -35.86 -30.90
N ASP A 179 27.01 -35.20 -29.76
CA ASP A 179 28.33 -35.19 -29.13
C ASP A 179 28.71 -36.57 -28.59
N SER A 180 27.75 -37.35 -28.09
CA SER A 180 27.99 -38.76 -27.75
C SER A 180 28.40 -39.57 -28.99
N LEU A 181 27.72 -39.42 -30.12
CA LEU A 181 28.07 -40.09 -31.38
C LEU A 181 29.43 -39.63 -31.91
N LYS A 182 29.76 -38.33 -31.81
CA LYS A 182 31.08 -37.82 -32.19
C LYS A 182 32.19 -38.41 -31.32
N ASN A 183 31.94 -38.58 -30.03
CA ASN A 183 32.89 -39.22 -29.11
C ASN A 183 33.09 -40.70 -29.45
N GLU A 184 32.01 -41.42 -29.77
CA GLU A 184 32.09 -42.80 -30.24
C GLU A 184 32.87 -42.91 -31.56
N LEU A 185 32.60 -42.03 -32.52
CA LEU A 185 33.35 -41.96 -33.79
C LEU A 185 34.83 -41.66 -33.54
N ARG A 186 35.15 -40.73 -32.65
CA ARG A 186 36.53 -40.41 -32.27
C ARG A 186 37.23 -41.63 -31.67
N PHE A 187 36.57 -42.36 -30.78
CA PHE A 187 37.10 -43.58 -30.21
C PHE A 187 37.33 -44.67 -31.27
N ILE A 188 36.41 -44.85 -32.21
CA ILE A 188 36.57 -45.80 -33.33
C ILE A 188 37.73 -45.37 -34.24
N LEU A 189 37.88 -44.07 -34.52
CA LEU A 189 39.00 -43.55 -35.32
C LEU A 189 40.34 -43.76 -34.63
N GLU A 190 40.41 -43.54 -33.31
CA GLU A 190 41.61 -43.84 -32.52
C GLU A 190 41.95 -45.33 -32.57
N LYS A 191 40.96 -46.20 -32.36
CA LYS A 191 41.14 -47.66 -32.50
C LYS A 191 41.55 -48.09 -33.90
N LYS A 192 41.01 -47.46 -34.94
CA LYS A 192 41.41 -47.68 -36.32
C LYS A 192 42.87 -47.30 -36.52
N ASN A 193 43.28 -46.11 -36.06
CA ASN A 193 44.65 -45.63 -36.16
C ASN A 193 45.64 -46.54 -35.41
N ASP A 194 45.27 -47.03 -34.22
CA ASP A 194 46.07 -48.03 -33.49
C ASP A 194 46.26 -49.33 -34.29
N LEU A 195 45.20 -49.82 -34.93
CA LEU A 195 45.26 -51.01 -35.77
C LEU A 195 46.10 -50.78 -37.04
N GLU A 196 45.97 -49.61 -37.68
CA GLU A 196 46.80 -49.20 -38.83
C GLU A 196 48.28 -49.11 -38.44
N ASN A 197 48.60 -48.55 -37.27
CA ASN A 197 49.97 -48.50 -36.73
C ASN A 197 50.52 -49.91 -36.46
N ARG A 198 49.73 -50.79 -35.83
CA ARG A 198 50.11 -52.20 -35.60
C ARG A 198 50.34 -52.94 -36.92
N LEU A 199 49.50 -52.71 -37.93
CA LEU A 199 49.66 -53.28 -39.26
C LEU A 199 50.96 -52.77 -39.92
N HIS A 200 51.23 -51.48 -39.85
CA HIS A 200 52.46 -50.88 -40.38
C HIS A 200 53.71 -51.47 -39.70
N TYR A 201 53.68 -51.64 -38.38
CA TYR A 201 54.76 -52.28 -37.65
C TYR A 201 54.99 -53.72 -38.12
N SER A 202 53.92 -54.51 -38.24
CA SER A 202 54.01 -55.90 -38.73
C SER A 202 54.48 -55.99 -40.19
N LEU A 203 54.10 -55.03 -41.04
CA LEU A 203 54.61 -54.93 -42.41
C LEU A 203 56.11 -54.61 -42.43
N SER A 204 56.57 -53.67 -41.60
CA SER A 204 57.99 -53.34 -41.47
C SER A 204 58.82 -54.52 -40.95
N GLU A 205 58.29 -55.26 -39.97
CA GLU A 205 58.91 -56.50 -39.50
C GLU A 205 58.97 -57.56 -40.62
N LYS A 206 57.89 -57.74 -41.39
CA LYS A 206 57.85 -58.64 -42.54
C LYS A 206 58.87 -58.24 -43.60
N GLU A 207 58.99 -56.97 -43.93
CA GLU A 207 60.00 -56.45 -44.87
C GLU A 207 61.42 -56.70 -44.35
N SER A 208 61.68 -56.44 -43.07
CA SER A 208 62.97 -56.74 -42.44
C SER A 208 63.31 -58.23 -42.49
N LEU A 209 62.36 -59.10 -42.17
CA LEU A 209 62.51 -60.54 -42.29
C LEU A 209 62.70 -60.98 -43.75
N SER A 210 62.03 -60.33 -44.71
CA SER A 210 62.22 -60.59 -46.13
C SER A 210 63.61 -60.19 -46.61
N ILE A 211 64.15 -59.07 -46.14
CA ILE A 211 65.54 -58.65 -46.41
C ILE A 211 66.50 -59.66 -45.81
N ALA A 212 66.33 -60.02 -44.53
CA ALA A 212 67.16 -61.03 -43.87
C ALA A 212 67.11 -62.40 -44.56
N LEU A 213 65.93 -62.80 -45.09
CA LEU A 213 65.77 -64.01 -45.88
C LEU A 213 66.50 -63.92 -47.23
N SER A 214 66.46 -62.76 -47.90
CA SER A 214 67.20 -62.53 -49.14
C SER A 214 68.71 -62.62 -48.88
N GLU A 215 69.21 -61.94 -47.85
CA GLU A 215 70.63 -61.99 -47.45
C GLU A 215 71.06 -63.42 -47.08
N ALA A 216 70.23 -64.16 -46.34
CA ALA A 216 70.49 -65.56 -46.01
C ALA A 216 70.50 -66.43 -47.28
N SER A 217 69.59 -66.17 -48.22
CA SER A 217 69.53 -66.88 -49.51
C SER A 217 70.77 -66.58 -50.36
N GLU A 218 71.22 -65.33 -50.44
CA GLU A 218 72.47 -64.94 -51.11
C GLU A 218 73.69 -65.59 -50.47
N ARG A 219 73.74 -65.64 -49.13
CA ARG A 219 74.79 -66.35 -48.39
C ARG A 219 74.80 -67.84 -48.71
N ILE A 220 73.63 -68.49 -48.77
CA ILE A 220 73.49 -69.88 -49.20
C ILE A 220 74.03 -70.04 -50.63
N HIS A 221 73.63 -69.19 -51.58
CA HIS A 221 74.13 -69.25 -52.95
C HIS A 221 75.67 -69.10 -53.03
N MET A 222 76.25 -68.20 -52.24
CA MET A 222 77.72 -68.03 -52.15
C MET A 222 78.40 -69.27 -51.58
N LEU A 223 77.85 -69.87 -50.52
CA LEU A 223 78.37 -71.11 -49.95
C LEU A 223 78.25 -72.27 -50.94
N GLU A 224 77.10 -72.46 -51.57
CA GLU A 224 76.94 -73.51 -52.59
C GLU A 224 77.90 -73.33 -53.76
N ARG A 225 78.13 -72.08 -54.21
CA ARG A 225 79.13 -71.78 -55.24
C ARG A 225 80.53 -72.17 -54.77
N SER A 226 80.90 -71.79 -53.54
CA SER A 226 82.19 -72.17 -52.95
C SER A 226 82.33 -73.69 -52.84
N THR A 227 81.29 -74.42 -52.42
CA THR A 227 81.29 -75.88 -52.38
C THR A 227 81.46 -76.48 -53.77
N ARG A 228 80.75 -75.97 -54.79
CA ARG A 228 80.95 -76.39 -56.19
C ARG A 228 82.38 -76.12 -56.67
N GLU A 229 82.95 -74.97 -56.33
CA GLU A 229 84.34 -74.63 -56.66
C GLU A 229 85.33 -75.56 -55.95
N GLN A 230 85.14 -75.87 -54.66
CA GLN A 230 85.96 -76.84 -53.94
C GLN A 230 85.79 -78.27 -54.48
N ASP A 231 84.58 -78.68 -54.84
CA ASP A 231 84.32 -79.97 -55.51
C ASP A 231 85.06 -80.04 -56.86
N THR A 232 85.08 -78.96 -57.64
CA THR A 232 85.86 -78.92 -58.89
C THR A 232 87.37 -78.99 -58.63
N LYS A 233 87.87 -78.29 -57.61
CA LYS A 233 89.28 -78.39 -57.19
C LYS A 233 89.63 -79.81 -56.76
N PHE A 234 88.77 -80.44 -55.94
CA PHE A 234 88.95 -81.81 -55.49
C PHE A 234 88.95 -82.81 -56.66
N LYS A 235 88.04 -82.65 -57.62
CA LYS A 235 88.03 -83.45 -58.86
C LYS A 235 89.31 -83.24 -59.68
N MET A 236 89.79 -82.00 -59.81
CA MET A 236 91.07 -81.73 -60.49
C MET A 236 92.25 -82.37 -59.75
N THR A 237 92.31 -82.29 -58.42
CA THR A 237 93.37 -82.93 -57.63
C THR A 237 93.35 -84.44 -57.77
N ILE A 238 92.17 -85.06 -57.82
CA ILE A 238 92.03 -86.50 -58.11
C ILE A 238 92.58 -86.80 -59.51
N GLN A 239 92.19 -86.03 -60.54
CA GLN A 239 92.70 -86.25 -61.89
C GLN A 239 94.22 -86.10 -61.99
N THR A 240 94.82 -85.15 -61.26
CA THR A 240 96.28 -85.02 -61.18
C THR A 240 96.92 -86.18 -60.42
N LEU A 241 96.28 -86.68 -59.35
CA LEU A 241 96.73 -87.87 -58.64
C LEU A 241 96.69 -89.09 -59.54
N ASP A 242 95.58 -89.35 -60.25
CA ASP A 242 95.46 -90.42 -61.24
C ASP A 242 96.54 -90.31 -62.32
N ARG A 243 96.88 -89.08 -62.76
CA ARG A 243 97.95 -88.87 -63.73
C ARG A 243 99.31 -89.20 -63.13
N LEU A 244 99.59 -88.73 -61.91
CA LEU A 244 100.83 -89.05 -61.20
C LEU A 244 100.93 -90.55 -60.90
N GLU A 245 99.84 -91.22 -60.52
CA GLU A 245 99.80 -92.67 -60.33
C GLU A 245 100.06 -93.43 -61.63
N ARG A 246 99.51 -92.98 -62.77
CA ARG A 246 99.87 -93.55 -64.08
C ARG A 246 101.33 -93.30 -64.43
N GLU A 247 101.85 -92.10 -64.20
CA GLU A 247 103.27 -91.78 -64.41
C GLU A 247 104.17 -92.64 -63.51
N ASN A 248 103.80 -92.80 -62.23
CA ASN A 248 104.49 -93.65 -61.27
C ASN A 248 104.38 -95.14 -61.63
N GLY A 249 103.23 -95.58 -62.17
CA GLY A 249 103.05 -96.91 -62.74
C GLY A 249 103.98 -97.15 -63.94
N THR A 250 104.08 -96.20 -64.87
CA THR A 250 105.03 -96.31 -66.00
C THR A 250 106.50 -96.27 -65.55
N LEU A 251 106.82 -95.53 -64.48
CA LEU A 251 108.15 -95.54 -63.87
C LEU A 251 108.42 -96.86 -63.15
N SER A 252 107.42 -97.45 -62.51
CA SER A 252 107.50 -98.75 -61.86
C SER A 252 107.67 -99.87 -62.89
N GLU A 253 106.94 -99.85 -64.01
CA GLU A 253 107.15 -100.78 -65.14
C GLU A 253 108.53 -100.61 -65.79
N ARG A 254 109.06 -99.37 -65.83
CA ARG A 254 110.46 -99.12 -66.22
C ARG A 254 111.45 -99.70 -65.22
N LEU A 255 111.20 -99.61 -63.92
CA LEU A 255 112.06 -100.22 -62.90
C LEU A 255 112.00 -101.75 -62.95
N GLU A 256 110.82 -102.35 -63.13
CA GLU A 256 110.65 -103.82 -63.27
C GLU A 256 111.27 -104.39 -64.55
N SER A 257 111.24 -103.62 -65.66
CA SER A 257 111.91 -104.02 -66.90
C SER A 257 113.44 -103.84 -66.86
N PHE A 258 113.96 -102.99 -65.98
CA PHE A 258 115.40 -102.85 -65.74
C PHE A 258 115.98 -103.92 -64.80
N ASP A 259 115.18 -104.50 -63.90
CA ASP A 259 115.67 -105.44 -62.87
C ASP A 259 115.90 -106.88 -63.39
N SER A 260 115.49 -107.18 -64.64
CA SER A 260 115.53 -108.56 -65.18
C SER A 260 116.66 -108.86 -66.17
N GLN A 261 117.55 -107.93 -66.53
CA GLN A 261 118.66 -108.19 -67.50
C GLN A 261 119.96 -107.37 -67.29
N ARG A 262 120.80 -107.71 -66.28
CA ARG A 262 122.29 -107.57 -66.20
C ARG A 262 122.73 -107.78 -64.74
N SER A 263 123.58 -108.73 -64.30
CA SER A 263 124.81 -109.36 -64.82
C SER A 263 125.94 -108.37 -65.19
N LEU A 264 127.00 -108.39 -64.36
CA LEU A 264 128.38 -107.91 -64.59
C LEU A 264 128.58 -106.39 -64.80
N SER A 265 128.90 -105.66 -63.72
CA SER A 265 130.02 -104.71 -63.62
C SER A 265 129.95 -103.91 -62.32
N ASP A 266 131.09 -103.82 -61.66
CA ASP A 266 131.42 -102.94 -60.55
C ASP A 266 131.66 -101.48 -61.03
N MET A 267 131.78 -100.55 -60.08
CA MET A 267 132.22 -99.14 -60.15
C MET A 267 131.22 -97.96 -60.37
N HIS A 268 131.06 -97.24 -59.24
CA HIS A 268 131.07 -95.78 -59.05
C HIS A 268 129.83 -94.87 -59.26
N SER A 269 129.67 -94.06 -58.19
CA SER A 269 129.22 -92.67 -58.09
C SER A 269 127.76 -92.48 -57.66
N SER A 270 127.56 -92.09 -56.40
CA SER A 270 127.51 -90.69 -55.92
C SER A 270 126.18 -90.04 -56.27
N SER A 271 125.39 -89.65 -55.27
CA SER A 271 125.28 -88.22 -54.97
C SER A 271 124.43 -87.98 -53.72
N LEU A 272 125.01 -87.22 -52.81
CA LEU A 272 124.33 -86.32 -51.90
C LEU A 272 123.08 -85.70 -52.53
N GLN A 273 121.95 -85.74 -51.81
CA GLN A 273 120.94 -84.68 -51.68
C GLN A 273 119.74 -85.21 -50.87
N GLN A 274 119.84 -85.13 -49.54
CA GLN A 274 118.67 -85.10 -48.66
C GLN A 274 118.82 -83.92 -47.69
N GLU A 275 118.98 -82.74 -48.28
CA GLU A 275 118.72 -81.43 -47.69
C GLU A 275 117.79 -80.69 -48.67
N MET A 276 116.51 -80.55 -48.29
CA MET A 276 115.62 -79.42 -48.61
C MET A 276 114.23 -79.74 -48.06
N ASN A 277 113.99 -79.32 -46.81
CA ASN A 277 112.65 -78.97 -46.34
C ASN A 277 112.63 -77.44 -46.19
N CYS A 278 112.42 -76.76 -47.31
CA CYS A 278 111.97 -75.37 -47.42
C CYS A 278 110.61 -75.44 -48.14
N GLU A 279 109.59 -74.63 -47.90
CA GLU A 279 109.32 -73.49 -47.04
C GLU A 279 107.79 -73.25 -47.19
N TYR A 280 107.27 -72.18 -46.58
CA TYR A 280 105.89 -71.66 -46.63
C TYR A 280 104.97 -72.16 -45.51
N GLU A 281 104.84 -71.35 -44.45
CA GLU A 281 103.59 -70.60 -44.25
C GLU A 281 103.77 -69.43 -43.29
N ASP A 282 103.33 -68.25 -43.76
CA ASP A 282 103.27 -66.97 -43.06
C ASP A 282 102.33 -67.05 -41.84
N MET A 283 102.87 -66.88 -40.64
CA MET A 283 102.08 -66.60 -39.43
C MET A 283 102.30 -65.18 -38.97
N ASN A 284 101.49 -64.30 -39.53
CA ASN A 284 101.36 -62.90 -39.16
C ASN A 284 100.88 -62.77 -37.70
N THR A 285 101.74 -62.17 -36.89
CA THR A 285 101.54 -61.82 -35.49
C THR A 285 100.60 -60.61 -35.38
N ASN A 286 99.29 -60.83 -35.14
CA ASN A 286 98.38 -59.72 -34.76
C ASN A 286 97.21 -60.12 -33.84
N SER A 287 97.33 -61.21 -33.07
CA SER A 287 96.29 -61.72 -32.16
C SER A 287 96.27 -61.05 -30.76
N LYS A 288 96.89 -59.88 -30.59
CA LYS A 288 96.89 -59.12 -29.31
C LYS A 288 95.97 -57.89 -29.30
N ASP A 289 95.55 -57.38 -30.46
CA ASP A 289 94.70 -56.17 -30.53
C ASP A 289 93.19 -56.47 -30.38
N GLU A 290 92.71 -57.68 -30.71
CA GLU A 290 91.29 -58.03 -30.55
C GLU A 290 90.87 -58.14 -29.07
N ARG A 291 91.76 -58.55 -28.16
CA ARG A 291 91.44 -58.63 -26.72
C ARG A 291 91.35 -57.26 -26.06
N TYR A 292 92.18 -56.30 -26.47
CA TYR A 292 92.08 -54.91 -25.99
C TYR A 292 90.84 -54.21 -26.57
N PHE A 293 90.48 -54.48 -27.82
CA PHE A 293 89.28 -53.91 -28.44
C PHE A 293 87.98 -54.43 -27.81
N ASN A 294 87.89 -55.73 -27.49
CA ASN A 294 86.72 -56.30 -26.85
C ASN A 294 86.53 -55.82 -25.40
N PHE A 295 87.62 -55.65 -24.63
CA PHE A 295 87.57 -55.06 -23.29
C PHE A 295 87.09 -53.59 -23.32
N TYR A 296 87.54 -52.81 -24.32
CA TYR A 296 87.10 -51.42 -24.49
C TYR A 296 85.61 -51.31 -24.86
N LYS A 297 85.10 -52.24 -25.69
CA LYS A 297 83.70 -52.29 -26.12
C LYS A 297 82.75 -52.70 -24.97
N GLU A 298 83.21 -53.60 -24.10
CA GLU A 298 82.50 -54.01 -22.88
C GLU A 298 82.47 -52.89 -21.82
N ALA A 299 83.60 -52.20 -21.59
CA ALA A 299 83.66 -51.02 -20.72
C ALA A 299 82.75 -49.87 -21.21
N GLN A 300 82.63 -49.68 -22.52
CA GLN A 300 81.75 -48.66 -23.12
C GLN A 300 80.25 -49.02 -22.99
N SER A 301 79.91 -50.31 -22.96
CA SER A 301 78.55 -50.81 -22.71
C SER A 301 78.11 -50.56 -21.26
N VAL A 302 78.98 -50.87 -20.30
CA VAL A 302 78.73 -50.64 -18.86
C VAL A 302 78.61 -49.15 -18.54
N TYR A 303 79.45 -48.30 -19.14
CA TYR A 303 79.36 -46.85 -18.97
C TYR A 303 78.04 -46.26 -19.55
N LYS A 304 77.54 -46.78 -20.68
CA LYS A 304 76.24 -46.37 -21.24
C LYS A 304 75.07 -46.80 -20.36
N GLN A 305 75.09 -48.02 -19.81
CA GLN A 305 74.07 -48.49 -18.87
C GLN A 305 74.05 -47.68 -17.57
N LEU A 306 75.22 -47.31 -17.02
CA LEU A 306 75.34 -46.43 -15.85
C LEU A 306 74.80 -45.01 -16.10
N LYS A 307 75.00 -44.48 -17.32
CA LYS A 307 74.49 -43.17 -17.73
C LYS A 307 72.96 -43.15 -17.85
N THR A 308 72.35 -44.21 -18.36
CA THR A 308 70.88 -44.34 -18.43
C THR A 308 70.26 -44.45 -17.03
N LEU A 309 70.92 -45.15 -16.10
CA LEU A 309 70.46 -45.32 -14.72
C LEU A 309 70.57 -44.03 -13.88
N CYS A 310 71.61 -43.21 -14.12
CA CYS A 310 71.71 -41.86 -13.58
C CYS A 310 70.65 -40.90 -14.16
N GLN A 311 70.26 -41.03 -15.43
CA GLN A 311 69.19 -40.22 -16.01
C GLN A 311 67.81 -40.59 -15.44
N THR A 312 67.54 -41.88 -15.19
CA THR A 312 66.29 -42.31 -14.55
C THR A 312 66.16 -41.87 -13.09
N LEU A 313 67.28 -41.80 -12.35
CA LEU A 313 67.32 -41.27 -10.97
C LEU A 313 67.21 -39.74 -10.92
N ASN A 314 67.59 -39.02 -11.97
CA ASN A 314 67.52 -37.56 -12.03
C ASN A 314 66.17 -37.02 -12.54
N SER A 315 65.37 -37.85 -13.23
CA SER A 315 64.01 -37.51 -13.70
C SER A 315 62.89 -37.91 -12.72
N THR A 316 63.21 -38.56 -11.59
CA THR A 316 62.24 -38.89 -10.53
C THR A 316 62.26 -37.92 -9.34
N HIS A 317 63.07 -36.85 -9.39
CA HIS A 317 63.23 -35.88 -8.30
C HIS A 317 62.93 -34.43 -8.73
N HIS A 318 62.10 -34.21 -9.75
CA HIS A 318 61.71 -32.87 -10.13
C HIS A 318 60.36 -32.87 -10.84
N ASP A 319 59.28 -32.93 -10.05
CA ASP A 319 57.98 -32.29 -10.30
C ASP A 319 57.00 -32.75 -9.21
N ASP A 320 57.11 -32.16 -8.03
CA ASP A 320 55.96 -31.97 -7.12
C ASP A 320 56.33 -30.87 -6.13
N ASP A 321 55.99 -29.64 -6.52
CA ASP A 321 55.99 -28.48 -5.64
C ASP A 321 54.56 -28.23 -5.14
N SER A 322 54.50 -27.83 -3.88
CA SER A 322 53.41 -27.20 -3.13
C SER A 322 52.40 -28.07 -2.37
N GLY A 323 52.73 -28.31 -1.09
CA GLY A 323 51.80 -28.82 -0.09
C GLY A 323 52.33 -28.78 1.35
N LEU A 324 52.45 -27.57 1.91
CA LEU A 324 52.36 -27.24 3.35
C LEU A 324 53.49 -27.62 4.34
N HIS A 325 54.07 -26.55 4.92
CA HIS A 325 54.31 -26.31 6.37
C HIS A 325 53.58 -27.28 7.33
N SER A 326 54.09 -27.70 8.49
CA SER A 326 55.09 -27.13 9.40
C SER A 326 55.41 -28.14 10.52
N ASP A 327 56.60 -28.05 11.13
CA ASP A 327 56.78 -27.78 12.57
C ASP A 327 58.20 -28.13 13.06
N ILE A 328 58.89 -27.07 13.50
CA ILE A 328 59.67 -26.93 14.73
C ILE A 328 60.61 -28.10 15.14
N SER A 329 61.91 -27.83 15.11
CA SER A 329 62.85 -28.27 16.17
C SER A 329 64.07 -27.35 16.25
N LEU A 330 64.29 -26.86 17.47
CA LEU A 330 65.31 -25.90 17.91
C LEU A 330 66.73 -26.46 17.79
N SER A 331 67.62 -25.72 17.12
CA SER A 331 69.06 -25.95 17.12
C SER A 331 69.76 -25.12 18.19
N SER A 332 70.21 -25.84 19.22
CA SER A 332 71.45 -25.72 20.00
C SER A 332 72.29 -24.44 19.95
N ILE A 333 72.45 -23.92 21.17
CA ILE A 333 73.64 -23.28 21.73
C ILE A 333 74.91 -24.13 21.48
N GLU A 334 75.95 -23.51 20.92
CA GLU A 334 77.37 -23.91 20.99
C GLU A 334 78.20 -22.64 21.21
N ASN A 335 78.87 -22.52 22.35
CA ASN A 335 80.27 -22.91 22.60
C ASN A 335 81.31 -21.98 21.95
N THR A 336 81.81 -21.02 22.74
CA THR A 336 83.20 -20.56 22.69
C THR A 336 83.70 -20.34 24.13
N SER A 337 84.25 -21.43 24.69
CA SER A 337 85.56 -21.56 25.36
C SER A 337 86.22 -20.25 25.87
N THR A 338 86.81 -20.13 27.07
CA THR A 338 87.82 -20.99 27.70
C THR A 338 88.18 -20.54 29.14
N SER A 339 88.27 -21.52 30.04
CA SER A 339 89.26 -21.74 31.13
C SER A 339 89.75 -20.62 32.08
N SER A 340 89.56 -20.87 33.38
CA SER A 340 90.58 -20.71 34.44
C SER A 340 91.20 -22.09 34.77
N PRO A 341 92.14 -22.27 35.72
CA PRO A 341 93.48 -21.69 35.90
C PRO A 341 94.57 -22.78 36.06
N GLN A 342 95.83 -22.52 35.67
CA GLN A 342 96.97 -23.21 36.33
C GLN A 342 98.30 -22.48 36.18
N GLN A 343 99.06 -22.55 37.25
CA GLN A 343 100.30 -21.87 37.56
C GLN A 343 101.53 -22.36 36.78
N GLU A 344 102.47 -21.42 36.68
CA GLU A 344 103.92 -21.53 36.79
C GLU A 344 104.82 -21.67 35.54
N ALA A 345 105.81 -20.77 35.59
CA ALA A 345 107.16 -20.79 35.05
C ALA A 345 107.41 -20.38 33.59
N ASN A 346 107.96 -19.16 33.49
CA ASN A 346 108.97 -18.69 32.54
C ASN A 346 108.66 -18.86 31.05
N ASN A 347 108.41 -17.72 30.38
CA ASN A 347 109.39 -17.19 29.43
C ASN A 347 109.02 -15.76 29.03
N GLU A 348 110.04 -14.91 28.98
CA GLU A 348 109.99 -13.52 28.56
C GLU A 348 109.27 -13.35 27.21
N SER A 349 108.23 -12.51 27.16
CA SER A 349 107.77 -11.94 25.89
C SER A 349 107.40 -10.47 26.06
N LYS A 350 108.35 -9.64 25.63
CA LYS A 350 108.30 -8.21 25.37
C LYS A 350 106.91 -7.75 24.90
N PHE A 351 106.36 -6.71 25.54
CA PHE A 351 105.20 -5.96 25.06
C PHE A 351 105.48 -5.43 23.64
N ALA A 352 104.95 -6.13 22.63
CA ALA A 352 105.07 -5.75 21.22
C ALA A 352 104.05 -4.65 20.88
N ARG A 353 104.53 -3.61 20.20
CA ARG A 353 103.73 -2.50 19.66
C ARG A 353 102.66 -3.04 18.72
N GLY A 354 101.41 -3.11 19.19
CA GLY A 354 100.28 -3.67 18.45
C GLY A 354 99.29 -4.45 19.31
N MET A 355 99.71 -5.03 20.46
CA MET A 355 98.77 -5.77 21.32
C MET A 355 97.67 -4.88 21.90
N LEU A 356 98.00 -3.64 22.28
CA LEU A 356 97.00 -2.64 22.69
C LEU A 356 96.05 -2.26 21.54
N SER A 357 96.51 -2.29 20.28
CA SER A 357 95.66 -2.05 19.10
C SER A 357 94.72 -3.23 18.87
N SER A 358 95.22 -4.46 18.96
CA SER A 358 94.40 -5.68 18.84
C SER A 358 93.35 -5.76 19.94
N SER A 359 93.73 -5.47 21.19
CA SER A 359 92.75 -5.41 22.30
C SER A 359 91.78 -4.24 22.17
N ALA A 360 92.19 -3.11 21.59
CA ALA A 360 91.27 -2.01 21.29
C ALA A 360 90.29 -2.39 20.16
N ASP A 361 90.76 -3.07 19.11
CA ASP A 361 89.93 -3.55 18.01
C ASP A 361 88.94 -4.64 18.49
N GLU A 362 89.36 -5.55 19.36
CA GLU A 362 88.47 -6.52 20.03
C GLU A 362 87.42 -5.84 20.90
N LEU A 363 87.79 -4.81 21.67
CA LEU A 363 86.84 -4.04 22.47
C LEU A 363 85.83 -3.28 21.59
N VAL A 364 86.28 -2.67 20.49
CA VAL A 364 85.41 -2.03 19.51
C VAL A 364 84.45 -3.05 18.89
N HIS A 365 84.94 -4.24 18.53
CA HIS A 365 84.10 -5.30 17.98
C HIS A 365 83.08 -5.82 19.01
N ILE A 366 83.45 -5.94 20.28
CA ILE A 366 82.52 -6.31 21.36
C ILE A 366 81.46 -5.23 21.55
N ILE A 367 81.84 -3.94 21.54
CA ILE A 367 80.89 -2.81 21.64
C ILE A 367 79.93 -2.80 20.46
N MET A 368 80.43 -2.93 19.23
CA MET A 368 79.59 -3.00 18.03
C MET A 368 78.64 -4.20 18.05
N ASN A 369 79.10 -5.37 18.52
CA ASN A 369 78.24 -6.55 18.67
C ASN A 369 77.17 -6.36 19.75
N MET A 370 77.52 -5.71 20.87
CA MET A 370 76.56 -5.38 21.93
C MET A 370 75.51 -4.39 21.43
N ASP A 371 75.92 -3.34 20.71
CA ASP A 371 75.00 -2.38 20.11
C ASP A 371 74.09 -3.06 19.06
N ALA A 372 74.66 -3.92 18.20
CA ALA A 372 73.88 -4.68 17.21
C ALA A 372 72.87 -5.62 17.86
N LEU A 373 73.23 -6.28 18.97
CA LEU A 373 72.32 -7.12 19.74
C LEU A 373 71.24 -6.27 20.42
N GLN A 374 71.58 -5.12 21.00
CA GLN A 374 70.60 -4.20 21.56
C GLN A 374 69.61 -3.71 20.50
N PHE A 375 70.10 -3.27 19.32
CA PHE A 375 69.25 -2.89 18.20
C PHE A 375 68.36 -4.04 17.73
N LYS A 376 68.90 -5.27 17.63
CA LYS A 376 68.12 -6.45 17.27
C LYS A 376 67.01 -6.74 18.28
N THR A 377 67.32 -6.70 19.57
CA THR A 377 66.31 -6.91 20.62
C THR A 377 65.23 -5.81 20.62
N MET A 378 65.61 -4.55 20.44
CA MET A 378 64.66 -3.43 20.30
C MET A 378 63.79 -3.56 19.03
N PHE A 379 64.38 -4.03 17.93
CA PHE A 379 63.65 -4.29 16.69
C PHE A 379 62.67 -5.47 16.84
N GLU A 380 63.08 -6.55 17.48
CA GLU A 380 62.21 -7.69 17.77
C GLU A 380 61.08 -7.32 18.74
N GLN A 381 61.37 -6.49 19.76
CA GLN A 381 60.34 -5.97 20.67
C GLN A 381 59.33 -5.08 19.95
N THR A 382 59.78 -4.13 19.12
CA THR A 382 58.89 -3.27 18.34
C THR A 382 58.07 -4.06 17.32
N ARG A 383 58.68 -5.05 16.66
CA ARG A 383 57.98 -6.00 15.79
C ARG A 383 56.93 -6.81 16.55
N SER A 384 57.23 -7.31 17.75
CA SER A 384 56.27 -8.03 18.59
C SER A 384 55.08 -7.14 18.97
N MET A 385 55.33 -5.90 19.40
CA MET A 385 54.28 -4.95 19.72
C MET A 385 53.39 -4.62 18.51
N LEU A 386 53.97 -4.50 17.31
CA LEU A 386 53.21 -4.27 16.08
C LEU A 386 52.31 -5.45 15.73
N LEU A 387 52.79 -6.69 15.90
CA LEU A 387 51.98 -7.89 15.69
C LEU A 387 50.82 -7.96 16.70
N ASP A 388 51.08 -7.68 17.97
CA ASP A 388 50.03 -7.65 18.99
C ASP A 388 48.97 -6.58 18.69
N GLN A 389 49.39 -5.40 18.22
CA GLN A 389 48.49 -4.34 17.76
C GLN A 389 47.68 -4.76 16.52
N GLU A 390 48.29 -5.47 15.58
CA GLU A 390 47.60 -5.98 14.39
C GLU A 390 46.52 -7.01 14.78
N ASP A 391 46.82 -7.90 15.73
CA ASP A 391 45.87 -8.89 16.23
C ASP A 391 44.73 -8.24 17.04
N GLU A 392 45.01 -7.19 17.81
CA GLU A 392 43.97 -6.39 18.46
C GLU A 392 43.09 -5.66 17.46
N LEU A 393 43.66 -5.11 16.38
CA LEU A 393 42.91 -4.48 15.31
C LEU A 393 42.02 -5.49 14.58
N LYS A 394 42.51 -6.70 14.30
CA LYS A 394 41.70 -7.79 13.74
C LYS A 394 40.52 -8.16 14.63
N LYS A 395 40.75 -8.34 15.94
CA LYS A 395 39.68 -8.62 16.91
C LYS A 395 38.63 -7.50 16.96
N LYS A 396 39.06 -6.23 16.91
CA LYS A 396 38.16 -5.07 16.85
C LYS A 396 37.37 -5.05 15.54
N GLN A 397 38.01 -5.37 14.41
CA GLN A 397 37.34 -5.47 13.12
C GLN A 397 36.27 -6.56 13.10
N ASP A 398 36.56 -7.73 13.66
CA ASP A 398 35.58 -8.83 13.80
C ASP A 398 34.41 -8.43 14.70
N ALA A 399 34.66 -7.74 15.80
CA ALA A 399 33.62 -7.23 16.68
C ALA A 399 32.73 -6.18 15.97
N ILE A 400 33.33 -5.28 15.18
CA ILE A 400 32.59 -4.30 14.37
C ILE A 400 31.68 -5.04 13.38
N MET A 401 32.22 -6.00 12.62
CA MET A 401 31.44 -6.78 11.65
C MET A 401 30.28 -7.55 12.31
N GLN A 402 30.50 -8.12 13.50
CA GLN A 402 29.43 -8.78 14.26
C GLN A 402 28.35 -7.80 14.74
N LEU A 403 28.74 -6.59 15.17
CA LEU A 403 27.80 -5.55 15.59
C LEU A 403 27.02 -4.99 14.40
N GLU A 404 27.66 -4.80 13.25
CA GLU A 404 27.02 -4.39 12.00
C GLU A 404 25.99 -5.43 11.53
N SER A 405 26.33 -6.72 11.60
CA SER A 405 25.38 -7.80 11.29
C SER A 405 24.18 -7.80 12.24
N LYS A 406 24.41 -7.67 13.55
CA LYS A 406 23.31 -7.57 14.54
C LYS A 406 22.45 -6.33 14.33
N LEU A 407 23.06 -5.20 13.99
CA LEU A 407 22.35 -3.95 13.71
C LEU A 407 21.48 -4.11 12.46
N SER A 408 22.00 -4.73 11.39
CA SER A 408 21.23 -5.02 10.18
C SER A 408 20.02 -5.92 10.45
N VAL A 409 20.17 -6.97 11.26
CA VAL A 409 19.05 -7.85 11.65
C VAL A 409 18.00 -7.06 12.44
N ASN A 410 18.43 -6.32 13.46
CA ASN A 410 17.52 -5.50 14.28
C ASN A 410 16.79 -4.43 13.45
N GLU A 411 17.45 -3.84 12.44
CA GLU A 411 16.81 -2.90 11.53
C GLU A 411 15.70 -3.55 10.70
N ILE A 412 15.91 -4.78 10.24
CA ILE A 412 14.90 -5.54 9.49
C ILE A 412 13.74 -5.92 10.40
N GLU A 413 14.01 -6.42 11.61
CA GLU A 413 12.98 -6.75 12.59
C GLU A 413 12.14 -5.52 12.97
N LEU A 414 12.79 -4.37 13.18
CA LEU A 414 12.09 -3.12 13.45
C LEU A 414 11.21 -2.69 12.27
N ARG A 415 11.69 -2.81 11.03
CA ARG A 415 10.88 -2.53 9.83
C ARG A 415 9.67 -3.46 9.74
N SER A 416 9.88 -4.77 9.92
CA SER A 416 8.81 -5.78 9.93
C SER A 416 7.76 -5.47 11.01
N ALA A 417 8.18 -5.13 12.23
CA ALA A 417 7.27 -4.77 13.31
C ALA A 417 6.49 -3.47 13.03
N ILE A 418 7.12 -2.49 12.36
CA ILE A 418 6.44 -1.26 11.93
C ILE A 418 5.41 -1.55 10.84
N GLU A 419 5.74 -2.41 9.87
CA GLU A 419 4.83 -2.84 8.81
C GLU A 419 3.63 -3.59 9.38
N GLU A 420 3.83 -4.56 10.27
CA GLU A 420 2.75 -5.28 10.97
C GLU A 420 1.85 -4.34 11.79
N ARG A 421 2.44 -3.40 12.52
CA ARG A 421 1.68 -2.39 13.28
C ARG A 421 0.86 -1.50 12.36
N ASN A 422 1.42 -1.07 11.23
CA ASN A 422 0.70 -0.25 10.26
C ASN A 422 -0.44 -1.03 9.62
N GLN A 423 -0.20 -2.29 9.22
CA GLN A 423 -1.23 -3.18 8.69
C GLN A 423 -2.37 -3.38 9.69
N ALA A 424 -2.06 -3.68 10.96
CA ALA A 424 -3.07 -3.84 12.00
C ALA A 424 -3.86 -2.55 12.26
N ARG A 425 -3.20 -1.39 12.16
CA ARG A 425 -3.86 -0.08 12.29
C ARG A 425 -4.80 0.19 11.12
N ASP A 426 -4.38 -0.13 9.90
CA ASP A 426 -5.18 0.05 8.70
C ASP A 426 -6.40 -0.88 8.72
N ASP A 427 -6.22 -2.15 9.09
CA ASP A 427 -7.31 -3.13 9.26
C ASP A 427 -8.32 -2.69 10.33
N ALA A 428 -7.84 -2.19 11.47
CA ALA A 428 -8.70 -1.65 12.52
C ALA A 428 -9.46 -0.41 12.05
N SER A 429 -8.83 0.46 11.25
CA SER A 429 -9.48 1.65 10.69
C SER A 429 -10.55 1.28 9.67
N HIS A 430 -10.29 0.32 8.78
CA HIS A 430 -11.24 -0.17 7.80
C HIS A 430 -12.42 -0.88 8.46
N SER A 431 -12.17 -1.69 9.48
CA SER A 431 -13.22 -2.36 10.27
C SER A 431 -14.09 -1.35 11.03
N SER A 432 -13.49 -0.33 11.65
CA SER A 432 -14.22 0.73 12.34
C SER A 432 -15.03 1.60 11.38
N LEU A 433 -14.49 1.93 10.20
CA LEU A 433 -15.19 2.68 9.15
C LEU A 433 -16.35 1.87 8.58
N ALA A 434 -16.15 0.58 8.30
CA ALA A 434 -17.22 -0.30 7.82
C ALA A 434 -18.34 -0.44 8.85
N LEU A 435 -18.02 -0.57 10.15
CA LEU A 435 -19.03 -0.61 11.19
C LEU A 435 -19.77 0.75 11.30
N ASP A 436 -19.07 1.87 11.22
CA ASP A 436 -19.71 3.19 11.27
C ASP A 436 -20.61 3.44 10.04
N GLU A 437 -20.18 3.03 8.84
CA GLU A 437 -20.98 3.10 7.62
C GLU A 437 -22.26 2.24 7.72
N THR A 438 -22.16 1.02 8.23
CA THR A 438 -23.34 0.16 8.44
C THR A 438 -24.31 0.75 9.48
N VAL A 439 -23.80 1.36 10.56
CA VAL A 439 -24.62 2.03 11.57
C VAL A 439 -25.27 3.30 11.00
N GLN A 440 -24.53 4.09 10.21
CA GLN A 440 -25.09 5.27 9.53
C GLN A 440 -26.19 4.86 8.55
N GLN A 441 -26.00 3.80 7.77
CA GLN A 441 -27.00 3.29 6.84
C GLN A 441 -28.25 2.80 7.60
N ALA A 442 -28.08 2.04 8.68
CA ALA A 442 -29.20 1.59 9.51
C ALA A 442 -29.99 2.75 10.13
N ARG A 443 -29.31 3.84 10.53
CA ARG A 443 -29.97 5.06 11.02
C ARG A 443 -30.77 5.75 9.91
N LYS A 444 -30.19 5.91 8.72
CA LYS A 444 -30.89 6.46 7.55
C LYS A 444 -32.12 5.64 7.18
N ASP A 445 -32.01 4.31 7.16
CA ASP A 445 -33.12 3.42 6.83
C ASP A 445 -34.24 3.51 7.87
N ARG A 446 -33.89 3.58 9.16
CA ARG A 446 -34.86 3.81 10.25
C ARG A 446 -35.55 5.15 10.08
N ASP A 447 -34.81 6.22 9.81
CA ASP A 447 -35.37 7.57 9.70
C ASP A 447 -36.30 7.68 8.49
N LEU A 448 -35.92 7.07 7.34
CA LEU A 448 -36.80 6.93 6.16
C LEU A 448 -38.05 6.10 6.46
N ALA A 449 -37.93 5.02 7.24
CA ALA A 449 -39.09 4.23 7.65
C ALA A 449 -40.03 5.02 8.57
N VAL A 450 -39.48 5.82 9.49
CA VAL A 450 -40.25 6.72 10.35
C VAL A 450 -40.96 7.79 9.52
N GLU A 451 -40.29 8.40 8.55
CA GLU A 451 -40.90 9.39 7.65
C GLU A 451 -42.05 8.80 6.81
N ARG A 452 -41.87 7.58 6.27
CA ARG A 452 -42.96 6.88 5.58
C ARG A 452 -44.14 6.61 6.51
N ARG A 453 -43.87 6.23 7.76
CA ARG A 453 -44.90 6.00 8.78
C ARG A 453 -45.66 7.28 9.12
N THR A 454 -44.97 8.38 9.39
CA THR A 454 -45.61 9.66 9.73
C THR A 454 -46.42 10.20 8.55
N LYS A 455 -45.95 10.04 7.31
CA LYS A 455 -46.71 10.40 6.12
C LYS A 455 -48.01 9.60 6.00
N ALA A 456 -47.95 8.29 6.19
CA ALA A 456 -49.14 7.44 6.18
C ALA A 456 -50.12 7.78 7.33
N GLU A 457 -49.60 8.09 8.52
CA GLU A 457 -50.40 8.55 9.66
C GLU A 457 -51.12 9.88 9.35
N VAL A 458 -50.43 10.83 8.71
CA VAL A 458 -51.03 12.11 8.28
C VAL A 458 -52.10 11.90 7.21
N GLU A 459 -51.84 11.06 6.20
CA GLU A 459 -52.83 10.72 5.17
C GLU A 459 -54.07 10.02 5.77
N LEU A 460 -53.88 9.13 6.74
CA LEU A 460 -54.97 8.49 7.47
C LEU A 460 -55.79 9.51 8.27
N ALA A 461 -55.13 10.43 8.98
CA ALA A 461 -55.81 11.51 9.70
C ALA A 461 -56.61 12.40 8.74
N LYS A 462 -56.06 12.72 7.56
CA LYS A 462 -56.76 13.49 6.53
C LYS A 462 -58.00 12.75 6.01
N ASN A 463 -57.87 11.49 5.64
CA ASN A 463 -59.00 10.65 5.19
C ASN A 463 -60.08 10.54 6.27
N ARG A 464 -59.69 10.48 7.55
CA ARG A 464 -60.64 10.48 8.68
C ARG A 464 -61.41 11.79 8.78
N VAL A 465 -60.74 12.93 8.60
CA VAL A 465 -61.39 14.25 8.57
C VAL A 465 -62.34 14.36 7.38
N GLU A 466 -61.91 13.94 6.18
CA GLU A 466 -62.76 13.92 4.98
C GLU A 466 -64.00 13.06 5.17
N LEU A 467 -63.87 11.87 5.79
CA LEU A 467 -65.00 11.01 6.13
C LEU A 467 -65.95 11.66 7.14
N MET A 468 -65.41 12.31 8.18
CA MET A 468 -66.23 13.04 9.17
C MET A 468 -66.99 14.20 8.51
N GLN A 469 -66.36 14.94 7.59
CA GLN A 469 -67.00 16.01 6.83
C GLN A 469 -68.11 15.47 5.91
N ALA A 470 -67.85 14.39 5.17
CA ALA A 470 -68.84 13.76 4.31
C ALA A 470 -70.04 13.22 5.12
N ASN A 471 -69.79 12.66 6.31
CA ASN A 471 -70.86 12.22 7.20
C ASN A 471 -71.67 13.40 7.75
N SER A 472 -71.02 14.53 8.11
CA SER A 472 -71.72 15.76 8.51
C SER A 472 -72.63 16.27 7.40
N GLN A 473 -72.11 16.36 6.17
CA GLN A 473 -72.89 16.78 5.00
C GLN A 473 -74.07 15.84 4.73
N LEU A 474 -73.87 14.52 4.88
CA LEU A 474 -74.94 13.55 4.74
C LEU A 474 -76.02 13.72 5.80
N LEU A 475 -75.63 13.94 7.07
CA LEU A 475 -76.57 14.19 8.16
C LEU A 475 -77.38 15.48 7.91
N GLU A 476 -76.73 16.55 7.46
CA GLU A 476 -77.41 17.80 7.08
C GLU A 476 -78.40 17.60 5.92
N ALA A 477 -78.01 16.84 4.90
CA ALA A 477 -78.89 16.52 3.77
C ALA A 477 -80.08 15.65 4.18
N ILE A 478 -79.87 14.69 5.08
CA ILE A 478 -80.96 13.88 5.67
C ILE A 478 -81.90 14.79 6.46
N GLN A 479 -81.36 15.70 7.27
CA GLN A 479 -82.17 16.63 8.07
C GLN A 479 -83.02 17.54 7.17
N GLN A 480 -82.43 18.14 6.13
CA GLN A 480 -83.17 18.94 5.14
C GLN A 480 -84.27 18.11 4.45
N LYS A 481 -83.97 16.86 4.09
CA LYS A 481 -84.97 15.96 3.48
C LYS A 481 -86.11 15.65 4.45
N VAL A 482 -85.81 15.44 5.73
CA VAL A 482 -86.83 15.21 6.77
C VAL A 482 -87.70 16.46 6.96
N GLU A 483 -87.11 17.65 6.98
CA GLU A 483 -87.85 18.91 7.07
C GLU A 483 -88.77 19.13 5.86
N LEU A 484 -88.32 18.83 4.64
CA LEU A 484 -89.15 18.90 3.43
C LEU A 484 -90.28 17.86 3.45
N LEU A 485 -90.03 16.65 3.95
CA LEU A 485 -91.07 15.63 4.10
C LEU A 485 -92.13 16.08 5.12
N GLN A 486 -91.72 16.64 6.25
CA GLN A 486 -92.65 17.21 7.25
C GLN A 486 -93.47 18.36 6.66
N GLN A 487 -92.85 19.24 5.87
CA GLN A 487 -93.56 20.30 5.16
C GLN A 487 -94.58 19.72 4.17
N LEU A 488 -94.21 18.71 3.37
CA LEU A 488 -95.14 18.05 2.44
C LEU A 488 -96.31 17.37 3.16
N GLU A 489 -96.07 16.71 4.29
CA GLU A 489 -97.13 16.15 5.14
C GLU A 489 -98.07 17.25 5.65
N GLN A 490 -97.53 18.40 6.08
CA GLN A 490 -98.33 19.55 6.48
C GLN A 490 -99.18 20.10 5.32
N TRP A 491 -98.57 20.31 4.15
CA TRP A 491 -99.29 20.73 2.94
C TRP A 491 -100.37 19.72 2.53
N GLN A 492 -100.10 18.42 2.71
CA GLN A 492 -101.08 17.38 2.46
C GLN A 492 -102.27 17.54 3.42
N ILE A 493 -102.03 17.72 4.72
CA ILE A 493 -103.09 17.95 5.71
C ILE A 493 -103.91 19.19 5.34
N ASP A 494 -103.25 20.32 5.08
CA ASP A 494 -103.91 21.59 4.73
C ASP A 494 -104.76 21.46 3.45
N MET A 495 -104.30 20.71 2.44
CA MET A 495 -105.09 20.43 1.23
C MET A 495 -106.28 19.52 1.50
N HIS A 496 -106.14 18.51 2.37
CA HIS A 496 -107.27 17.68 2.78
C HIS A 496 -108.32 18.50 3.53
N GLU A 497 -107.90 19.36 4.46
CA GLU A 497 -108.79 20.29 5.17
C GLU A 497 -109.50 21.24 4.21
N LEU A 498 -108.79 21.78 3.22
CA LEU A 498 -109.39 22.66 2.20
C LEU A 498 -110.40 21.91 1.33
N ILE A 499 -110.13 20.65 0.97
CA ILE A 499 -111.08 19.80 0.24
C ILE A 499 -112.31 19.49 1.12
N GLU A 500 -112.12 19.16 2.41
CA GLU A 500 -113.21 18.94 3.36
C GLU A 500 -114.06 20.20 3.55
N GLU A 501 -113.44 21.37 3.65
CA GLU A 501 -114.12 22.67 3.75
C GLU A 501 -114.87 23.01 2.47
N GLN A 502 -114.28 22.75 1.29
CA GLN A 502 -114.97 22.88 0.01
C GLN A 502 -116.17 21.93 -0.11
N MET A 503 -116.03 20.66 0.31
CA MET A 503 -117.15 19.70 0.33
C MET A 503 -118.25 20.15 1.30
N LYS A 504 -117.90 20.60 2.49
CA LYS A 504 -118.83 21.15 3.48
C LYS A 504 -119.54 22.40 2.97
N ASN A 505 -118.81 23.31 2.33
CA ASN A 505 -119.37 24.52 1.70
C ASN A 505 -120.28 24.17 0.53
N LYS A 506 -119.93 23.19 -0.30
CA LYS A 506 -120.81 22.68 -1.37
C LYS A 506 -122.08 22.04 -0.81
N LEU A 507 -121.97 21.28 0.27
CA LEU A 507 -123.12 20.66 0.96
C LEU A 507 -124.00 21.73 1.61
N ASN A 508 -123.39 22.78 2.17
CA ASN A 508 -124.10 23.93 2.73
C ASN A 508 -124.74 24.79 1.63
N GLU A 509 -124.09 25.01 0.49
CA GLU A 509 -124.60 25.76 -0.67
C GLU A 509 -125.75 25.02 -1.36
N THR A 510 -125.69 23.70 -1.47
CA THR A 510 -126.83 22.91 -1.96
C THR A 510 -127.99 22.87 -0.95
N SER A 511 -127.68 22.88 0.35
CA SER A 511 -128.70 23.03 1.40
C SER A 511 -129.30 24.44 1.45
N THR A 512 -128.52 25.50 1.16
CA THR A 512 -128.96 26.91 1.22
C THR A 512 -129.55 27.44 -0.10
N LYS A 513 -129.26 26.85 -1.27
CA LYS A 513 -129.93 27.21 -2.54
C LYS A 513 -131.43 26.86 -2.59
N MET A 514 -131.97 26.17 -1.60
CA MET A 514 -133.41 25.99 -1.42
C MET A 514 -134.12 27.20 -0.77
N GLN A 515 -133.41 28.24 -0.32
CA GLN A 515 -134.04 29.47 0.17
C GLN A 515 -133.27 30.73 -0.27
N SER A 516 -133.87 31.49 -1.17
CA SER A 516 -133.48 32.84 -1.57
C SER A 516 -134.71 33.75 -1.49
N PRO A 517 -134.63 35.09 -1.66
CA PRO A 517 -133.59 36.08 -1.31
C PRO A 517 -134.23 37.38 -0.74
N SER A 518 -133.42 38.45 -0.50
CA SER A 518 -133.73 39.92 -0.56
C SER A 518 -133.00 40.68 0.58
N LYS A 519 -132.35 41.86 0.48
CA LYS A 519 -132.22 42.99 -0.48
C LYS A 519 -130.98 43.83 -0.07
N GLN A 520 -130.09 44.18 -1.01
CA GLN A 520 -129.80 45.55 -1.56
C GLN A 520 -129.24 46.61 -0.58
N GLN A 521 -127.94 46.99 -0.69
CA GLN A 521 -127.32 48.11 -1.47
C GLN A 521 -127.23 49.42 -0.64
N THR A 522 -126.14 50.21 -0.62
CA THR A 522 -125.53 51.01 -1.72
C THR A 522 -124.09 51.48 -1.32
N SER A 523 -123.03 51.23 -2.11
CA SER A 523 -122.31 52.15 -3.06
C SER A 523 -121.30 53.13 -2.40
N SER A 524 -120.08 53.41 -2.88
CA SER A 524 -119.47 53.31 -4.22
C SER A 524 -117.95 53.62 -4.22
N SER A 525 -117.24 53.05 -5.23
CA SER A 525 -116.09 53.57 -6.03
C SER A 525 -114.75 53.86 -5.33
N SER A 526 -113.55 53.58 -5.86
CA SER A 526 -112.98 53.05 -7.12
C SER A 526 -111.45 53.15 -6.90
N THR A 527 -110.57 52.22 -7.28
CA THR A 527 -109.98 52.12 -8.62
C THR A 527 -109.10 50.87 -8.75
N SER A 528 -109.05 50.38 -9.97
CA SER A 528 -108.40 49.19 -10.48
C SER A 528 -106.94 49.41 -10.92
N THR A 529 -106.24 48.29 -11.13
CA THR A 529 -105.07 48.04 -11.99
C THR A 529 -103.67 48.23 -11.39
N ASN A 530 -102.97 47.11 -11.13
CA ASN A 530 -101.89 46.67 -12.03
C ASN A 530 -101.41 45.25 -11.70
N ARG A 531 -101.62 44.33 -12.64
CA ARG A 531 -100.89 43.07 -12.75
C ARG A 531 -99.52 43.38 -13.37
N ARG A 532 -98.43 42.98 -12.70
CA ARG A 532 -97.21 42.57 -13.42
C ARG A 532 -96.58 41.37 -12.71
N SER A 533 -96.65 40.25 -13.41
CA SER A 533 -95.78 39.10 -13.28
C SER A 533 -94.30 39.50 -13.38
N ARG A 534 -93.43 38.85 -12.59
CA ARG A 534 -92.27 38.07 -13.07
C ARG A 534 -91.51 37.51 -11.86
N LEU A 535 -92.01 36.37 -11.41
CA LEU A 535 -91.21 35.26 -10.88
C LEU A 535 -90.28 34.81 -12.01
N LEU A 536 -88.97 35.01 -11.88
CA LEU A 536 -87.86 34.26 -12.50
C LEU A 536 -86.56 35.05 -12.27
N ASP A 537 -85.90 34.81 -11.14
CA ASP A 537 -84.49 35.20 -10.95
C ASP A 537 -83.80 34.37 -9.83
N ILE A 538 -84.02 33.05 -9.83
CA ILE A 538 -83.34 32.13 -8.90
C ILE A 538 -82.87 30.89 -9.66
N PHE A 539 -81.99 31.10 -10.65
CA PHE A 539 -81.07 30.06 -11.14
C PHE A 539 -79.90 30.76 -11.83
N LEU A 540 -79.01 31.35 -11.02
CA LEU A 540 -77.62 31.67 -11.36
C LEU A 540 -76.90 32.20 -10.11
N ARG A 541 -76.56 31.29 -9.20
CA ARG A 541 -75.24 31.24 -8.56
C ARG A 541 -75.01 29.92 -7.87
#